data_AF-A0A3D5TLR0-F1
#
_entry.id   AF-A0A3D5TLR0-F1
#
_cell.length_a   1.000
_cell.length_b   1.000
_cell.length_c   1.000
_cell.angle_alpha   90.00
_cell.angle_beta   90.00
_cell.angle_gamma   90.00
#
_symmetry.space_group_name_H-M   'P 1'
#
loop_
_entity.id
_entity.type
_entity.pdbx_description
1 polymer ?
#
loop_
_entity_poly.entity_id
_entity_poly.type
_entity_poly.pdbx_seq_one_letter_code
_entity_poly.pdbx_strand_id
1 'polypeptide(L)' 'MVNKSTFGQFLRQKRNEKGMTQKELAEKLFLSESAISKWEKGVSHS' A
#
# COMPACT_ATOMS: atom_id res chain seq x y z
N MET A 1 20.40 -12.09 6.03
CA MET A 1 19.11 -12.58 5.47
C MET A 1 18.49 -11.43 4.69
N VAL A 2 18.29 -11.56 3.38
CA VAL A 2 17.66 -10.49 2.60
C VAL A 2 16.16 -10.56 2.87
N ASN A 3 15.65 -9.60 3.65
CA ASN A 3 14.22 -9.47 3.90
C ASN A 3 13.58 -9.02 2.58
N LYS A 4 13.11 -9.97 1.76
CA LYS A 4 12.35 -9.66 0.53
C LYS A 4 10.94 -9.24 0.92
N SER A 5 10.81 -8.02 1.44
CA SER A 5 9.50 -7.39 1.57
C SER A 5 8.94 -7.11 0.18
N THR A 6 7.71 -7.53 -0.09
CA THR A 6 7.02 -7.14 -1.33
C THR A 6 6.76 -5.63 -1.33
N PHE A 7 6.57 -5.02 -2.51
CA PHE A 7 6.19 -3.61 -2.60
C PHE A 7 4.94 -3.30 -1.75
N GLY A 8 3.95 -4.20 -1.77
CA GLY A 8 2.75 -4.06 -0.95
C GLY A 8 3.01 -4.04 0.56
N GLN A 9 3.90 -4.91 1.05
CA GLN A 9 4.31 -4.92 2.46
C GLN A 9 5.06 -3.64 2.84
N PHE A 10 5.99 -3.19 1.99
CA PHE A 10 6.72 -1.95 2.20
C PHE A 10 5.79 -0.73 2.24
N LEU A 11 4.84 -0.66 1.30
CA LEU A 11 3.86 0.42 1.24
C LEU A 11 2.98 0.45 2.50
N ARG A 12 2.47 -0.73 2.92
CA ARG A 12 1.67 -0.87 4.14
C ARG A 12 2.43 -0.42 5.39
N GLN A 13 3.70 -0.81 5.50
CA GLN A 13 4.56 -0.40 6.61
C GLN A 13 4.69 1.13 6.63
N LYS A 14 5.07 1.75 5.51
CA LYS A 14 5.25 3.21 5.42
C LYS A 14 3.96 3.99 5.67
N ARG A 15 2.81 3.44 5.26
CA ARG A 15 1.49 4.02 5.53
C ARG A 15 1.20 4.02 7.04
N ASN A 16 1.43 2.88 7.70
CA ASN A 16 1.20 2.73 9.14
C ASN A 16 2.17 3.57 9.99
N GLU A 17 3.45 3.67 9.60
CA GLU A 17 4.44 4.54 10.26
C GLU A 17 4.02 6.01 10.26
N LYS A 18 3.23 6.42 9.27
CA LYS A 18 2.67 7.76 9.15
C LYS A 18 1.26 7.90 9.73
N GLY A 19 0.72 6.85 10.37
CA GLY A 19 -0.61 6.84 10.97
C GLY A 19 -1.78 6.98 9.99
N MET A 20 -1.56 6.66 8.70
CA MET A 20 -2.57 6.86 7.66
C MET A 20 -3.42 5.60 7.42
N THR A 21 -4.67 5.79 7.07
CA THR A 21 -5.57 4.79 6.47
C THR A 21 -5.31 4.62 4.97
N GLN A 22 -5.81 3.53 4.38
CA GLN A 22 -5.70 3.32 2.92
C GLN A 22 -6.38 4.45 2.13
N LYS A 23 -7.50 4.97 2.64
CA LYS A 23 -8.23 6.11 2.07
C LYS A 23 -7.39 7.39 2.06
N GLU A 24 -6.78 7.76 3.19
CA GLU A 24 -5.97 8.97 3.28
C GLU A 24 -4.72 8.90 2.38
N LEU A 25 -4.11 7.71 2.26
CA LEU A 25 -3.03 7.51 1.30
C LEU A 25 -3.52 7.63 -0.14
N ALA A 26 -4.70 7.08 -0.45
CA ALA A 26 -5.29 7.14 -1.77
C ALA A 26 -5.60 8.60 -2.18
N GLU A 27 -6.17 9.40 -1.28
CA GLU A 27 -6.43 10.82 -1.50
C GLU A 27 -5.14 11.60 -1.81
N LYS A 28 -4.06 11.34 -1.07
CA LYS A 28 -2.75 11.99 -1.31
C LYS A 28 -2.12 11.60 -2.65
N LEU A 29 -2.40 10.41 -3.16
CA LEU A 29 -1.87 9.91 -4.42
C LEU A 29 -2.84 10.11 -5.59
N PHE A 30 -4.01 10.73 -5.37
CA PHE A 30 -5.08 10.88 -6.36
C PHE A 30 -5.54 9.54 -6.95
N LEU A 31 -5.61 8.51 -6.11
CA LEU A 31 -6.02 7.16 -6.47
C LEU A 31 -7.26 6.74 -5.69
N SER A 32 -7.85 5.60 -6.09
CA SER A 32 -8.90 4.96 -5.30
C SER A 32 -8.31 4.19 -4.12
N GLU A 33 -9.07 4.09 -3.02
CA GLU A 33 -8.73 3.22 -1.89
C GLU A 33 -8.51 1.76 -2.33
N SER A 34 -9.29 1.30 -3.31
CA SER A 34 -9.17 -0.04 -3.88
C SER A 34 -7.84 -0.27 -4.61
N ALA A 35 -7.23 0.76 -5.20
CA ALA A 35 -5.90 0.66 -5.81
C ALA A 35 -4.83 0.42 -4.74
N ILE A 36 -4.88 1.17 -3.63
CA ILE A 36 -3.98 0.97 -2.48
C ILE A 36 -4.16 -0.43 -1.89
N SER A 37 -5.40 -0.88 -1.72
CA SER A 37 -5.70 -2.24 -1.23
C SER A 37 -5.09 -3.33 -2.12
N LYS A 38 -5.18 -3.19 -3.45
CA LYS A 38 -4.59 -4.13 -4.42
C LYS A 38 -3.08 -4.15 -4.34
N TRP A 39 -2.45 -2.97 -4.26
CA TRP A 39 -0.99 -2.85 -4.09
C TRP A 39 -0.52 -3.51 -2.80
N GLU A 40 -1.18 -3.25 -1.68
CA GLU A 40 -0.82 -3.82 -0.38
C GLU A 40 -1.00 -5.34 -0.33
N LYS A 41 -1.99 -5.88 -1.04
CA LYS A 41 -2.27 -7.33 -1.10
C LYS A 41 -1.48 -8.05 -2.20
N GLY A 42 -0.82 -7.32 -3.10
CA GLY A 42 -0.11 -7.91 -4.25
C GLY A 42 -1.02 -8.53 -5.31
N VAL A 43 -2.30 -8.12 -5.37
CA VAL A 43 -3.27 -8.63 -6.35
C VAL A 43 -3.26 -7.71 -7.56
N SER A 44 -2.32 -7.94 -8.47
CA SER A 44 -2.37 -7.39 -9.82
C SER A 44 -3.32 -8.28 -10.62
N HIS A 45 -4.54 -7.80 -10.91
CA HIS A 45 -5.34 -8.45 -11.94
C HIS A 45 -4.60 -8.24 -13.27
N SER A 46 -4.06 -9.33 -13.81
CA SER A 46 -3.72 -9.46 -15.22
C SER A 46 -4.96 -9.30 -16.09
#